data_AF-A0A9D4H2A2-F1
#
_entry.id   AF-A0A9D4H2A2-F1
#
_cell.length_a   1.000
_cell.length_b   1.000
_cell.length_c   1.000
_cell.angle_alpha   90.00
_cell.angle_beta   90.00
_cell.angle_gamma   90.00
#
_symmetry.space_group_name_H-M   'P 1'
#
loop_
_entity.id
_entity.type
_entity.pdbx_description
1 polymer ?
#
loop_
_entity_poly.entity_id
_entity_poly.type
_entity_poly.pdbx_seq_one_letter_code
_entity_poly.pdbx_strand_id
1 'polypeptide(L)'
;MLSSLHNKYPTLRSLHNKYPTLSSLHNKYPTLSSLHNKYPTLSSLHNKYLTLSSLHNKYPTLSSLHNKYPTLSSLHNKYLTLSSLHNKYPALSSLHNKYPALSSLHNKYPTLSSLHNKYPTLSSLHNKYPTLSSLHNKYPTLSSLHNKY
;
A
#
# COMPACT_ATOMS: atom_id res chain seq x y z
N MET A 1 21.80 -8.28 -8.46
CA MET A 1 21.05 -7.17 -7.82
C MET A 1 20.57 -6.26 -8.94
N LEU A 2 19.26 -6.10 -9.17
CA LEU A 2 18.78 -5.04 -10.07
C LEU A 2 18.75 -3.74 -9.28
N SER A 3 19.29 -2.66 -9.84
CA SER A 3 19.31 -1.34 -9.19
C SER A 3 17.94 -0.69 -9.21
N SER A 4 17.26 -0.64 -10.36
CA SER A 4 15.92 -0.05 -10.46
C SER A 4 15.11 -0.62 -11.62
N LEU A 5 13.78 -0.68 -11.46
CA LEU A 5 12.83 -0.97 -12.52
C LEU A 5 11.83 0.19 -12.68
N HIS A 6 11.61 0.61 -13.93
CA HIS A 6 10.66 1.68 -14.28
C HIS A 6 9.67 1.17 -15.32
N ASN A 7 8.38 1.12 -14.98
CA ASN A 7 7.34 0.71 -15.91
C ASN A 7 6.35 1.84 -16.20
N LYS A 8 6.06 2.05 -17.48
CA LYS A 8 5.10 3.05 -17.96
C LYS A 8 4.32 2.49 -19.15
N TYR A 9 3.02 2.28 -18.97
CA TYR A 9 2.12 1.83 -20.03
C TYR A 9 0.81 2.64 -19.98
N PRO A 10 0.20 2.98 -21.13
CA PRO A 10 -1.03 3.79 -21.17
C PRO A 10 -2.27 3.02 -20.70
N THR A 11 -2.44 1.78 -21.15
CA THR A 11 -3.51 0.87 -20.73
C THR A 11 -2.93 -0.54 -20.64
N LEU A 12 -3.28 -1.27 -19.58
CA LEU A 12 -2.86 -2.66 -19.43
C LEU A 12 -3.94 -3.43 -18.67
N ARG A 13 -4.20 -4.68 -19.07
CA ARG A 13 -5.23 -5.51 -18.40
C ARG A 13 -4.69 -6.12 -17.11
N SER A 14 -3.52 -6.75 -17.17
CA SER A 14 -2.86 -7.32 -15.99
C SER A 14 -1.35 -7.20 -16.06
N LEU A 15 -0.71 -7.15 -14.89
CA LEU A 15 0.74 -7.25 -14.76
C LEU A 15 1.11 -8.17 -13.59
N HIS A 16 2.09 -9.03 -13.83
CA HIS A 16 2.65 -9.96 -12.84
C HIS A 16 4.16 -9.79 -12.78
N ASN A 17 4.70 -9.40 -11.63
CA ASN A 17 6.14 -9.26 -11.44
C ASN A 17 6.65 -10.14 -10.30
N LYS A 18 7.78 -10.81 -10.54
CA LYS A 18 8.49 -11.62 -9.55
C LYS A 18 10.00 -11.46 -9.72
N TYR A 19 10.64 -10.81 -8.75
CA TYR A 19 12.10 -10.66 -8.71
C TYR A 19 12.63 -10.91 -7.31
N PRO A 20 13.84 -11.49 -7.14
CA PRO A 20 14.36 -11.88 -5.83
C PRO A 20 14.85 -10.70 -4.97
N THR A 21 15.53 -9.71 -5.57
CA THR A 21 16.03 -8.52 -4.87
C THR A 21 16.09 -7.34 -5.82
N LEU A 22 15.53 -6.20 -5.40
CA LEU A 22 15.48 -4.97 -6.18
C LEU A 22 15.68 -3.77 -5.24
N SER A 23 16.47 -2.76 -5.63
CA SER A 23 16.61 -1.57 -4.79
C SER A 23 15.38 -0.66 -4.92
N SER A 24 14.95 -0.34 -6.15
CA SER A 24 13.76 0.50 -6.37
C SER A 24 12.82 0.01 -7.48
N LEU A 25 11.52 0.19 -7.26
CA LEU A 25 10.47 -0.03 -8.26
C LEU A 25 9.61 1.23 -8.41
N HIS A 26 9.49 1.72 -9.65
CA HIS A 26 8.66 2.86 -10.02
C HIS A 26 7.63 2.46 -11.07
N ASN A 27 6.35 2.58 -10.74
CA ASN A 27 5.26 2.26 -11.66
C ASN A 27 4.36 3.47 -11.90
N LYS A 28 4.07 3.75 -13.17
CA LYS A 28 3.10 4.78 -13.57
C LYS A 28 2.16 4.28 -14.66
N TYR A 29 0.87 4.18 -14.33
CA TYR A 29 -0.15 3.71 -15.27
C TYR A 29 -1.43 4.55 -15.17
N PRO A 30 -1.98 5.06 -16.28
CA PRO A 30 -3.30 5.69 -16.29
C PRO A 30 -4.40 4.70 -15.89
N THR A 31 -4.47 3.54 -16.55
CA THR A 31 -5.51 2.54 -16.32
C THR A 31 -4.91 1.14 -16.28
N LEU A 32 -5.14 0.43 -15.17
CA LEU A 32 -4.77 -0.97 -15.00
C LEU A 32 -5.90 -1.73 -14.31
N SER A 33 -6.31 -2.90 -14.82
CA SER A 33 -7.36 -3.67 -14.13
C SER A 33 -6.79 -4.42 -12.92
N SER A 34 -5.66 -5.12 -13.08
CA SER A 34 -5.06 -5.92 -12.01
C SER A 34 -3.54 -5.85 -11.96
N LEU A 35 -2.98 -5.77 -10.75
CA LEU A 35 -1.55 -5.88 -10.51
C LEU A 35 -1.24 -6.91 -9.42
N HIS A 36 -0.29 -7.81 -9.71
CA HIS A 36 0.26 -8.76 -8.76
C HIS A 36 1.78 -8.64 -8.68
N ASN A 37 2.29 -8.34 -7.48
CA ASN A 37 3.73 -8.25 -7.25
C ASN A 37 4.18 -9.15 -6.10
N LYS A 38 5.32 -9.82 -6.32
CA LYS A 38 6.01 -10.58 -5.29
C LYS A 38 7.51 -10.32 -5.33
N TYR A 39 8.03 -9.62 -4.33
CA TYR A 39 9.46 -9.37 -4.18
C TYR A 39 9.89 -9.68 -2.75
N PRO A 40 10.81 -10.64 -2.51
CA PRO A 40 11.33 -10.97 -1.18
C PRO A 40 11.92 -9.77 -0.45
N THR A 41 12.77 -9.00 -1.15
CA THR A 41 13.44 -7.81 -0.60
C THR A 41 13.34 -6.66 -1.60
N LEU A 42 12.80 -5.53 -1.14
CA LEU A 42 12.72 -4.29 -1.90
C LEU A 42 13.06 -3.11 -0.98
N SER A 43 13.94 -2.19 -1.38
CA SER A 43 14.22 -1.01 -0.54
C SER A 43 13.12 0.04 -0.68
N SER A 44 12.72 0.35 -1.92
CA SER A 44 11.73 1.39 -2.19
C SER A 44 10.71 1.00 -3.26
N LEU A 45 9.44 1.27 -2.98
CA LEU A 45 8.34 1.13 -3.93
C LEU A 45 7.58 2.46 -4.10
N HIS A 46 7.50 2.94 -5.33
CA HIS A 46 6.72 4.12 -5.71
C HIS A 46 5.70 3.76 -6.79
N ASN A 47 4.43 3.90 -6.45
CA ASN A 47 3.33 3.62 -7.37
C ASN A 47 2.42 4.82 -7.55
N LYS A 48 2.14 5.14 -8.81
CA LYS A 48 1.14 6.13 -9.19
C LYS A 48 0.24 5.57 -10.29
N TYR A 49 -1.01 5.31 -9.93
CA TYR A 49 -2.03 4.83 -10.85
C TYR A 49 -3.20 5.81 -10.85
N LEU A 50 -3.82 6.13 -11.99
CA LEU A 50 -5.03 6.98 -11.96
C LEU A 50 -6.27 6.16 -11.60
N THR A 51 -6.46 5.02 -12.28
CA THR A 51 -7.52 4.06 -12.02
C THR A 51 -6.95 2.66 -11.92
N LEU A 52 -7.24 1.98 -10.81
CA LEU A 52 -6.87 0.57 -10.60
C LEU A 52 -8.04 -0.20 -9.96
N SER A 53 -8.44 -1.32 -10.53
CA SER A 53 -9.52 -2.13 -9.94
C SER A 53 -9.00 -2.99 -8.78
N SER A 54 -7.87 -3.65 -8.96
CA SER A 54 -7.33 -4.57 -7.95
C SER A 54 -5.80 -4.57 -7.88
N LEU A 55 -5.29 -4.57 -6.65
CA LEU A 55 -3.87 -4.67 -6.35
C LEU A 55 -3.60 -5.72 -5.27
N HIS A 56 -2.69 -6.65 -5.59
CA HIS A 56 -2.21 -7.68 -4.69
C HIS A 56 -0.69 -7.65 -4.58
N ASN A 57 -0.20 -7.46 -3.36
CA ASN A 57 1.23 -7.31 -3.10
C ASN A 57 1.68 -8.21 -1.94
N LYS A 58 2.81 -8.88 -2.15
CA LYS A 58 3.48 -9.65 -1.09
C LYS A 58 4.97 -9.35 -1.05
N TYR A 59 5.41 -8.72 0.04
CA TYR A 59 6.80 -8.34 0.27
C TYR A 59 7.23 -8.65 1.70
N PRO A 60 8.05 -9.69 1.93
CA PRO A 60 8.61 -9.98 3.25
C PRO A 60 9.32 -8.77 3.87
N THR A 61 10.21 -8.11 3.13
CA THR A 61 10.99 -6.98 3.62
C THR A 61 10.85 -5.80 2.67
N LEU A 62 10.34 -4.68 3.18
CA LEU A 62 10.27 -3.41 2.45
C LEU A 62 10.69 -2.25 3.35
N SER A 63 11.61 -1.38 2.93
CA SER A 63 11.98 -0.22 3.75
C SER A 63 10.94 0.90 3.62
N SER A 64 10.60 1.29 2.39
CA SER A 64 9.68 2.41 2.13
C SER A 64 8.66 2.11 1.04
N LEU A 65 7.40 2.47 1.31
CA LEU A 65 6.29 2.37 0.38
C LEU A 65 5.61 3.74 0.22
N HIS A 66 5.55 4.23 -1.02
CA HIS A 66 4.77 5.40 -1.40
C HIS A 66 3.77 5.09 -2.50
N ASN A 67 2.50 5.42 -2.23
CA ASN A 67 1.37 4.97 -3.02
C ASN A 67 0.38 6.12 -3.19
N LYS A 68 0.04 6.43 -4.46
CA LYS A 68 -0.97 7.42 -4.81
C LYS A 68 -1.91 6.89 -5.89
N TYR A 69 -3.18 6.73 -5.53
CA TYR A 69 -4.21 6.20 -6.42
C TYR A 69 -5.50 7.01 -6.25
N PRO A 70 -5.87 7.89 -7.21
CA PRO A 70 -7.12 8.64 -7.20
C PRO A 70 -8.35 7.75 -7.03
N THR A 71 -8.43 6.66 -7.79
CA THR A 71 -9.51 5.67 -7.68
C THR A 71 -8.94 4.26 -7.57
N LEU A 72 -9.34 3.55 -6.51
CA LEU A 72 -8.97 2.16 -6.29
C LEU A 72 -10.16 1.38 -5.72
N SER A 73 -10.56 0.27 -6.34
CA SER A 73 -11.68 -0.53 -5.82
C SER A 73 -11.23 -1.44 -4.68
N SER A 74 -10.14 -2.19 -4.88
CA SER A 74 -9.65 -3.16 -3.90
C SER A 74 -8.14 -3.18 -3.77
N LEU A 75 -7.67 -3.26 -2.52
CA LEU A 75 -6.26 -3.36 -2.19
C LEU A 75 -6.03 -4.44 -1.14
N HIS A 76 -5.18 -5.41 -1.48
CA HIS A 76 -4.74 -6.46 -0.59
C HIS A 76 -3.22 -6.45 -0.49
N ASN A 77 -2.69 -6.11 0.69
CA ASN A 77 -1.26 -6.19 0.91
C ASN A 77 -0.86 -7.04 2.12
N LYS A 78 0.24 -7.77 1.95
CA LYS A 78 0.92 -8.48 3.02
C LYS A 78 2.41 -8.14 3.02
N TYR A 79 2.84 -7.46 4.08
CA TYR A 79 4.25 -7.17 4.32
C TYR A 79 4.64 -7.76 5.67
N LEU A 80 5.82 -8.39 5.82
CA LEU A 80 6.22 -8.90 7.14
C LEU A 80 6.90 -7.81 7.96
N THR A 81 7.81 -7.07 7.34
CA THR A 81 8.51 -5.93 7.93
C THR A 81 8.39 -4.74 6.97
N LEU A 82 7.95 -3.61 7.51
CA LEU A 82 7.90 -2.34 6.79
C LEU A 82 8.36 -1.19 7.68
N SER A 83 9.34 -0.39 7.27
CA SER A 83 9.77 0.75 8.08
C SER A 83 8.80 1.93 7.92
N SER A 84 8.46 2.30 6.68
CA SER A 84 7.61 3.46 6.41
C SER A 84 6.56 3.21 5.33
N LEU A 85 5.33 3.63 5.61
CA LEU A 85 4.20 3.56 4.70
C LEU A 85 3.53 4.93 4.52
N HIS A 86 3.49 5.41 3.27
CA HIS A 86 2.80 6.63 2.88
C HIS A 86 1.79 6.37 1.77
N ASN A 87 0.53 6.66 2.07
CA ASN A 87 -0.60 6.26 1.25
C ASN A 87 -1.58 7.42 1.09
N LYS A 88 -1.96 7.72 -0.15
CA LYS A 88 -3.00 8.70 -0.46
C LYS A 88 -3.98 8.13 -1.48
N TYR A 89 -5.21 7.91 -1.04
CA TYR A 89 -6.28 7.37 -1.87
C TYR A 89 -7.54 8.23 -1.71
N PRO A 90 -7.79 9.18 -2.62
CA PRO A 90 -9.01 10.00 -2.65
C PRO A 90 -10.30 9.19 -2.57
N ALA A 91 -10.42 8.12 -3.36
CA ALA A 91 -11.54 7.20 -3.32
C ALA A 91 -11.07 5.74 -3.28
N LEU A 92 -11.45 5.04 -2.21
CA LEU A 92 -11.13 3.63 -2.01
C LEU A 92 -12.34 2.85 -1.48
N SER A 93 -12.76 1.79 -2.16
CA SER A 93 -13.90 0.99 -1.67
C SER A 93 -13.49 0.02 -0.56
N SER A 94 -12.39 -0.71 -0.75
CA SER A 94 -11.95 -1.73 0.21
C SER A 94 -10.44 -1.80 0.36
N LEU A 95 -10.00 -1.90 1.61
CA LEU A 95 -8.59 -2.06 1.95
C LEU A 95 -8.41 -3.18 2.97
N HIS A 96 -7.61 -4.18 2.63
CA HIS A 96 -7.18 -5.24 3.53
C HIS A 96 -5.66 -5.28 3.62
N ASN A 97 -5.11 -5.01 4.81
CA ASN A 97 -3.68 -5.14 5.00
C ASN A 97 -3.26 -5.91 6.25
N LYS A 98 -2.10 -6.57 6.13
CA LYS A 98 -1.42 -7.23 7.23
C LYS A 98 0.06 -6.85 7.25
N TYR A 99 0.48 -6.23 8.36
CA TYR A 99 1.85 -5.81 8.62
C TYR A 99 2.26 -6.22 10.05
N PRO A 100 2.88 -7.39 10.28
CA PRO A 100 3.38 -7.83 11.58
C PRO A 100 4.21 -6.78 12.31
N ALA A 101 5.14 -6.13 11.59
CA ALA A 101 5.93 -5.03 12.09
C ALA A 101 5.91 -3.83 11.14
N LEU A 102 5.46 -2.69 11.67
CA LEU A 102 5.44 -1.40 10.98
C LEU A 102 5.96 -0.29 11.90
N SER A 103 7.00 0.45 11.49
CA SER A 103 7.49 1.55 12.33
C SER A 103 6.64 2.82 12.19
N SER A 104 6.31 3.21 10.96
CA SER A 104 5.53 4.43 10.71
C SER A 104 4.50 4.28 9.61
N LEU A 105 3.29 4.77 9.90
CA LEU A 105 2.15 4.77 8.99
C LEU A 105 1.56 6.17 8.85
N HIS A 106 1.55 6.69 7.62
CA HIS A 106 0.83 7.90 7.25
C HIS A 106 -0.18 7.60 6.14
N ASN A 107 -1.47 7.71 6.44
CA ASN A 107 -2.50 7.57 5.43
C ASN A 107 -3.47 8.74 5.35
N LYS A 108 -3.93 9.01 4.12
CA LYS A 108 -5.04 9.93 3.85
C LYS A 108 -6.05 9.31 2.90
N TYR A 109 -7.26 9.09 3.40
CA TYR A 109 -8.39 8.53 2.64
C TYR A 109 -9.64 9.43 2.79
N PRO A 110 -9.85 10.41 1.90
CA PRO A 110 -11.04 11.26 1.87
C PRO A 110 -12.35 10.48 1.84
N THR A 111 -12.47 9.46 0.98
CA THR A 111 -13.61 8.55 0.93
C THR A 111 -13.16 7.09 1.00
N LEU A 112 -13.63 6.38 2.03
CA LEU A 112 -13.31 4.97 2.28
C LEU A 112 -14.54 4.18 2.74
N SER A 113 -14.97 3.16 1.99
CA SER A 113 -16.12 2.36 2.43
C SER A 113 -15.74 1.35 3.51
N SER A 114 -14.69 0.56 3.32
CA SER A 114 -14.25 -0.43 4.31
C SER A 114 -12.73 -0.50 4.48
N LEU A 115 -12.31 -0.59 5.74
CA LEU A 115 -10.91 -0.76 6.13
C LEU A 115 -10.76 -1.94 7.09
N HIS A 116 -9.93 -2.91 6.71
CA HIS A 116 -9.50 -4.00 7.59
C HIS A 116 -7.98 -4.05 7.66
N ASN A 117 -7.41 -3.74 8.82
CA ASN A 117 -5.97 -3.88 8.99
C ASN A 117 -5.56 -4.62 10.27
N LYS A 118 -4.44 -5.33 10.17
CA LYS A 118 -3.79 -5.98 11.31
C LYS A 118 -2.32 -5.58 11.39
N TYR A 119 -1.97 -4.89 12.48
CA TYR A 119 -0.60 -4.47 12.80
C TYR A 119 -0.22 -4.88 14.23
N PRO A 120 0.29 -6.11 14.44
CA PRO A 120 0.76 -6.59 15.74
C PRO A 120 1.68 -5.61 16.47
N THR A 121 2.64 -5.03 15.75
CA THR A 121 3.56 -4.01 16.24
C THR A 121 3.53 -2.78 15.33
N LEU A 122 3.15 -1.63 15.90
CA LEU A 122 3.12 -0.35 15.21
C LEU A 122 3.72 0.75 16.09
N SER A 123 4.80 1.42 15.69
CA SER A 123 5.37 2.47 16.54
C SER A 123 4.59 3.79 16.42
N SER A 124 4.28 4.24 15.20
CA SER A 124 3.58 5.51 14.97
C SER A 124 2.47 5.41 13.92
N LEU A 125 1.33 6.03 14.21
CA LEU A 125 0.18 6.07 13.32
C LEU A 125 -0.34 7.50 13.13
N HIS A 126 -0.42 7.95 11.88
CA HIS A 126 -1.12 9.16 11.48
C HIS A 126 -2.13 8.86 10.36
N ASN A 127 -3.42 9.03 10.63
CA ASN A 127 -4.43 8.89 9.58
C ASN A 127 -5.43 10.04 9.51
N LYS A 128 -5.96 10.22 8.30
CA LYS A 128 -7.11 11.09 8.05
C LYS A 128 -8.21 10.40 7.23
N TYR A 129 -9.43 10.35 7.78
CA TYR A 129 -10.61 9.67 7.21
C TYR A 129 -11.91 10.52 7.31
N PRO A 130 -12.10 11.54 6.47
CA PRO A 130 -13.30 12.39 6.48
C PRO A 130 -14.62 11.65 6.28
N THR A 131 -14.65 10.62 5.44
CA THR A 131 -15.82 9.77 5.25
C THR A 131 -15.41 8.30 5.30
N LEU A 132 -15.95 7.57 6.28
CA LEU A 132 -15.63 6.17 6.55
C LEU A 132 -16.87 5.40 6.98
N SER A 133 -17.24 4.34 6.26
CA SER A 133 -18.42 3.54 6.59
C SER A 133 -18.12 2.39 7.57
N SER A 134 -16.96 1.71 7.43
CA SER A 134 -16.59 0.58 8.30
C SER A 134 -15.09 0.53 8.58
N LEU A 135 -14.74 0.31 9.85
CA LEU A 135 -13.36 0.25 10.34
C LEU A 135 -13.13 -0.96 11.25
N HIS A 136 -12.20 -1.82 10.86
CA HIS A 136 -11.73 -2.95 11.66
C HIS A 136 -10.21 -2.94 11.71
N ASN A 137 -9.64 -2.44 12.81
CA ASN A 137 -8.20 -2.45 12.98
C ASN A 137 -7.77 -3.16 14.26
N LYS A 138 -6.64 -3.87 14.21
CA LYS A 138 -6.03 -4.51 15.38
C LYS A 138 -4.57 -4.09 15.55
N TYR A 139 -4.28 -3.45 16.68
CA TYR A 139 -2.94 -2.97 17.09
C TYR A 139 -2.63 -3.36 18.55
N PRO A 140 -2.16 -4.60 18.82
CA PRO A 140 -1.79 -5.04 20.16
C PRO A 140 -0.73 -4.16 20.83
N THR A 141 0.22 -3.64 20.04
CA THR A 141 1.24 -2.70 20.53
C THR A 141 1.27 -1.47 19.63
N LEU A 142 0.98 -0.31 20.22
CA LEU A 142 0.98 0.99 19.57
C LEU A 142 1.62 2.04 20.47
N SER A 143 2.68 2.71 20.01
CA SER A 143 3.38 3.72 20.83
C SER A 143 2.81 5.13 20.68
N SER A 144 2.34 5.52 19.48
CA SER A 144 1.80 6.86 19.21
C SER A 144 0.67 6.84 18.18
N LEU A 145 -0.39 7.60 18.46
CA LEU A 145 -1.61 7.68 17.65
C LEU A 145 -2.04 9.12 17.38
N HIS A 146 -2.24 9.46 16.11
CA HIS A 146 -2.94 10.65 15.66
C HIS A 146 -3.95 10.31 14.57
N ASN A 147 -5.24 10.38 14.89
CA ASN A 147 -6.31 10.16 13.93
C ASN A 147 -7.18 11.42 13.82
N LYS A 148 -7.46 11.82 12.58
CA LYS A 148 -8.45 12.85 12.28
C LYS A 148 -9.55 12.24 11.43
N TYR A 149 -10.77 12.30 11.94
CA TYR A 149 -11.97 12.08 11.14
C TYR A 149 -12.30 13.42 10.48
#